data_AF-A0A8J2LBU7-F1
#
_entry.id   AF-A0A8J2LBU7-F1
#
_cell.length_a   1.000
_cell.length_b   1.000
_cell.length_c   1.000
_cell.angle_alpha   90.00
_cell.angle_beta   90.00
_cell.angle_gamma   90.00
#
_symmetry.space_group_name_H-M   'P 1'
#
loop_
_entity.id
_entity.type
_entity.pdbx_description
1 polymer ?
#
loop_
_entity_poly.entity_id
_entity_poly.type
_entity_poly.pdbx_seq_one_letter_code
_entity_poly.pdbx_strand_id
1 'polypeptide(L)'
;SFSDKPSTDFFSSIIEKTIEQRRVEGLEKRQDFLQMMLEAQAGQISKVDEKELDSFEKDALLNETAGTGKKDLAVVLDDGTVVAQAILFFGAGLDTVQTALTFAAYELAVNQDVQERLADEVVPIMEKNNGGLTYESVNEMQYLDMVVSGQH
;
A
#
# COMPACT_ATOMS: atom_id res chain seq x y z
N SER A 1 -3.16 9.11 -17.71
CA SER A 1 -3.26 7.68 -17.37
C SER A 1 -2.15 7.33 -16.39
N PHE A 2 -2.34 6.39 -15.47
CA PHE A 2 -1.28 6.00 -14.52
C PHE A 2 0.00 5.52 -15.25
N SER A 3 -0.16 4.94 -16.44
CA SER A 3 0.95 4.51 -17.31
C SER A 3 1.67 5.65 -18.05
N ASP A 4 1.25 6.90 -17.87
CA ASP A 4 1.93 8.03 -18.51
C ASP A 4 3.30 8.25 -17.86
N LYS A 5 4.32 8.46 -18.71
CA LYS A 5 5.72 8.62 -18.29
C LYS A 5 5.92 9.61 -17.12
N PRO A 6 5.28 10.80 -17.10
CA PRO A 6 5.44 11.72 -15.98
C PRO A 6 4.88 11.18 -14.65
N SER A 7 3.80 10.40 -14.70
CA SER A 7 3.18 9.80 -13.52
C SER A 7 4.06 8.68 -12.97
N THR A 8 4.52 7.78 -13.84
CA THR A 8 5.43 6.71 -13.43
C THR A 8 6.75 7.26 -12.87
N ASP A 9 7.34 8.28 -13.52
CA ASP A 9 8.59 8.89 -13.06
C ASP A 9 8.42 9.57 -11.69
N PHE A 10 7.28 10.22 -11.46
CA PHE A 10 6.97 10.80 -10.15
C PHE A 10 6.91 9.74 -9.06
N PHE A 11 6.15 8.66 -9.25
CA PHE A 11 6.03 7.58 -8.26
C PHE A 11 7.34 6.84 -8.04
N SER A 12 8.10 6.54 -9.10
CA SER A 12 9.45 5.98 -8.99
C SER A 12 10.33 6.87 -8.10
N SER A 13 10.35 8.18 -8.35
CA SER A 13 11.18 9.10 -7.57
C SER A 13 10.79 9.16 -6.09
N ILE A 14 9.50 8.98 -5.76
CA ILE A 14 9.03 8.92 -4.37
C ILE A 14 9.48 7.62 -3.71
N ILE A 15 9.30 6.49 -4.40
CA ILE A 15 9.67 5.18 -3.87
C ILE A 15 11.18 5.11 -3.64
N GLU A 16 11.98 5.57 -4.60
CA GLU A 16 13.44 5.64 -4.48
C GLU A 16 13.89 6.49 -3.28
N LYS A 17 13.33 7.69 -3.14
CA LYS A 17 13.62 8.56 -1.97
C LYS A 17 13.20 7.90 -0.66
N THR A 18 12.07 7.20 -0.67
CA THR A 18 11.55 6.50 0.52
C THR A 18 12.46 5.34 0.92
N ILE A 19 12.96 4.57 -0.05
CA ILE A 19 13.93 3.50 0.18
C ILE A 19 15.21 4.06 0.78
N GLU A 20 15.74 5.15 0.23
CA GLU A 20 16.97 5.78 0.70
C GLU A 20 16.83 6.31 2.13
N GLN A 21 15.73 7.03 2.42
CA GLN A 21 15.44 7.51 3.78
C GLN A 21 15.41 6.36 4.80
N ARG A 22 14.74 5.26 4.48
CA ARG A 22 14.63 4.07 5.37
C ARG A 22 15.96 3.36 5.61
N ARG A 23 16.89 3.44 4.66
CA ARG A 23 18.26 2.91 4.83
C ARG A 23 19.11 3.80 5.73
N VAL A 24 18.94 5.12 5.65
CA VAL A 24 19.73 6.10 6.41
C VAL A 24 19.27 6.24 7.86
N GLU A 25 17.96 6.34 8.11
CA GLU A 25 17.40 6.56 9.44
C GLU A 25 17.39 5.27 10.30
N GLY A 26 17.77 4.14 9.69
CA GLY A 26 17.55 2.81 10.24
C GLY A 26 16.10 2.37 9.99
N LEU A 27 15.89 1.05 9.92
CA LEU A 27 14.56 0.46 9.75
C LEU A 27 13.71 0.72 11.01
N GLU A 28 13.26 1.95 11.24
CA GLU A 28 12.10 2.15 12.10
C GLU A 28 10.98 1.29 11.50
N LYS A 29 10.54 0.29 12.28
CA LYS A 29 9.64 -0.79 11.85
C LYS A 29 8.27 -0.25 11.44
N ARG A 30 8.17 0.32 10.24
CA ARG A 30 6.89 0.53 9.58
C ARG A 30 6.44 -0.82 9.06
N GLN A 31 5.30 -1.30 9.55
CA GLN A 31 4.70 -2.54 9.05
C GLN A 31 4.01 -2.24 7.72
N ASP A 32 4.78 -2.08 6.65
CA ASP A 32 4.27 -1.81 5.32
C ASP A 32 4.96 -2.65 4.23
N PHE A 33 4.35 -2.67 3.05
CA PHE A 33 4.79 -3.49 1.92
C PHE A 33 6.21 -3.17 1.43
N LEU A 34 6.59 -1.88 1.41
CA LEU A 34 7.95 -1.48 1.04
C LEU A 34 8.97 -1.95 2.08
N GLN A 35 8.63 -1.91 3.37
CA GLN A 35 9.48 -2.42 4.43
C GLN A 35 9.66 -3.93 4.29
N MET A 36 8.58 -4.67 4.01
CA MET A 36 8.64 -6.11 3.75
C MET A 36 9.58 -6.44 2.58
N MET A 37 9.52 -5.68 1.48
CA MET A 37 10.42 -5.88 0.34
C MET A 37 11.89 -5.57 0.67
N LEU A 38 12.15 -4.53 1.47
CA LEU A 38 13.52 -4.20 1.88
C LEU A 38 14.10 -5.25 2.83
N GLU A 39 13.29 -5.83 3.71
CA GLU A 39 13.66 -6.97 4.56
C GLU A 39 13.90 -8.25 3.73
N ALA A 40 13.09 -8.47 2.71
CA ALA A 40 13.27 -9.53 1.72
C ALA A 40 14.62 -9.40 1.00
N GLN A 41 14.91 -8.18 0.52
CA GLN A 41 16.16 -7.83 -0.15
C GLN A 41 17.38 -8.02 0.77
N ALA A 42 17.25 -7.67 2.06
CA ALA A 42 18.30 -7.85 3.05
C ALA A 42 18.54 -9.33 3.46
N GLY A 43 17.80 -10.28 2.87
CA GLY A 43 17.92 -11.70 3.15
C GLY A 43 17.27 -12.14 4.48
N GLN A 44 16.37 -11.32 5.05
CA GLN A 44 15.64 -11.65 6.28
C GLN A 44 14.35 -12.45 6.03
N ILE A 45 13.84 -12.51 4.79
CA ILE A 45 12.80 -13.49 4.42
C ILE A 45 13.46 -14.86 4.29
N SER A 46 13.44 -15.55 5.43
CA SER A 46 13.91 -16.90 5.60
C SER A 46 13.04 -17.82 4.75
N LYS A 47 13.63 -18.42 3.70
CA LYS A 47 13.19 -19.66 3.03
C LYS A 47 11.68 -19.92 3.12
N VAL A 48 10.92 -19.43 2.14
CA VAL A 48 9.55 -19.93 1.95
C VAL A 48 9.65 -21.43 1.69
N ASP A 49 9.08 -22.25 2.56
CA ASP A 49 9.05 -23.70 2.38
C ASP A 49 8.13 -23.97 1.18
N GLU A 50 8.63 -24.62 0.11
CA GLU A 50 7.88 -24.90 -1.13
C GLU A 50 6.54 -25.63 -0.87
N LYS A 51 6.40 -26.22 0.32
CA LYS A 51 5.22 -26.93 0.78
C LYS A 51 4.09 -26.01 1.26
N GLU A 52 4.39 -24.77 1.64
CA GLU A 52 3.39 -23.79 2.10
C GLU A 52 2.81 -22.95 0.97
N LEU A 53 3.42 -23.00 -0.22
CA LEU A 53 2.98 -22.26 -1.40
C LEU A 53 1.78 -22.94 -2.08
N ASP A 54 0.79 -22.13 -2.43
CA ASP A 54 -0.35 -22.58 -3.23
C ASP A 54 0.02 -22.77 -4.72
N SER A 55 -0.91 -23.27 -5.54
CA SER A 55 -0.60 -23.53 -6.96
C SER A 55 -0.32 -22.25 -7.75
N PHE A 56 -0.91 -21.12 -7.36
CA PHE A 56 -0.74 -19.84 -8.03
C PHE A 56 0.64 -19.25 -7.72
N GLU A 57 1.07 -19.31 -6.46
CA GLU A 57 2.40 -18.85 -6.04
C GLU A 57 3.51 -19.74 -6.61
N LYS A 58 3.26 -21.05 -6.75
CA LYS A 58 4.17 -21.98 -7.44
C LYS A 58 4.35 -21.63 -8.91
N ASP A 59 3.27 -21.31 -9.61
CA ASP A 59 3.34 -20.92 -11.03
C ASP A 59 4.07 -19.58 -11.22
N ALA A 60 3.90 -18.62 -10.31
CA ALA A 60 4.66 -17.37 -10.31
C ALA A 60 6.17 -17.59 -10.12
N LEU A 61 6.56 -18.47 -9.17
CA LEU A 61 7.95 -18.89 -8.95
C LEU A 61 8.54 -19.66 -10.14
N LEU A 62 7.74 -20.49 -10.80
CA LEU A 62 8.17 -21.30 -11.95
C LEU A 62 8.37 -20.45 -13.22
N ASN A 63 7.58 -19.40 -13.41
CA ASN A 63 7.70 -18.54 -14.59
C ASN A 63 8.95 -17.63 -14.55
N GLU A 64 9.42 -17.25 -13.36
CA GLU A 64 10.71 -16.54 -13.20
C GLU A 64 11.93 -17.47 -13.24
N THR A 65 11.76 -18.76 -12.98
CA THR A 65 12.88 -19.74 -12.88
C THR A 65 13.11 -20.59 -14.13
N ALA A 66 12.38 -20.36 -15.22
CA ALA A 66 12.49 -21.13 -16.47
C ALA A 66 13.81 -20.90 -17.26
N GLY A 67 14.87 -20.35 -16.65
CA GLY A 67 16.13 -20.00 -17.33
C GLY A 67 17.44 -20.44 -16.67
N THR A 68 17.56 -20.49 -15.34
CA THR A 68 18.89 -20.69 -14.70
C THR A 68 18.78 -21.42 -13.36
N GLY A 69 19.40 -22.60 -13.28
CA GLY A 69 19.34 -23.45 -12.10
C GLY A 69 19.97 -22.82 -10.85
N LYS A 70 19.24 -22.91 -9.72
CA LYS A 70 19.69 -22.92 -8.31
C LYS A 70 20.80 -21.93 -7.87
N LYS A 71 21.03 -20.86 -8.61
CA LYS A 71 21.84 -19.72 -8.21
C LYS A 71 20.93 -18.52 -8.05
N ASP A 72 20.92 -18.01 -6.83
CA ASP A 72 20.63 -16.62 -6.50
C ASP A 72 19.16 -16.18 -6.56
N LEU A 73 18.37 -16.60 -5.56
CA LEU A 73 17.24 -15.78 -5.07
C LEU A 73 17.69 -14.35 -4.69
N ALA A 74 19.00 -14.16 -4.44
CA ALA A 74 19.62 -12.86 -4.22
C ALA A 74 19.62 -11.95 -5.46
N VAL A 75 19.40 -12.49 -6.66
CA VAL A 75 19.20 -11.68 -7.89
C VAL A 75 17.74 -11.18 -8.00
N VAL A 76 16.81 -11.71 -7.21
CA VAL A 76 15.36 -11.49 -7.38
C VAL A 76 14.86 -10.18 -6.73
N LEU A 77 15.69 -9.45 -5.97
CA LEU A 77 15.27 -8.23 -5.28
C LEU A 77 16.36 -7.13 -5.34
N ASP A 78 16.73 -6.69 -6.54
CA ASP A 78 17.43 -5.41 -6.68
C ASP A 78 16.47 -4.21 -6.52
N ASP A 79 17.00 -3.01 -6.33
CA ASP A 79 16.20 -1.79 -6.11
C ASP A 79 15.22 -1.51 -7.25
N GLY A 80 15.60 -1.81 -8.49
CA GLY A 80 14.75 -1.67 -9.65
C GLY A 80 13.56 -2.63 -9.61
N THR A 81 13.77 -3.85 -9.14
CA THR A 81 12.69 -4.83 -8.93
C THR A 81 11.74 -4.40 -7.80
N VAL A 82 12.27 -3.88 -6.67
CA VAL A 82 11.46 -3.33 -5.58
C VAL A 82 10.60 -2.15 -6.05
N VAL A 83 11.20 -1.22 -6.81
CA VAL A 83 10.48 -0.08 -7.39
C VAL A 83 9.40 -0.55 -8.37
N ALA A 84 9.73 -1.49 -9.26
CA ALA A 84 8.78 -2.03 -10.22
C ALA A 84 7.57 -2.71 -9.55
N GLN A 85 7.81 -3.54 -8.53
CA GLN A 85 6.75 -4.20 -7.76
C GLN A 85 5.89 -3.20 -6.99
N ALA A 86 6.49 -2.17 -6.40
CA ALA A 86 5.76 -1.11 -5.73
C ALA A 86 4.86 -0.30 -6.68
N ILE A 87 5.34 0.00 -7.89
CA ILE A 87 4.56 0.69 -8.93
C ILE A 87 3.40 -0.19 -9.40
N LEU A 88 3.64 -1.49 -9.61
CA LEU A 88 2.60 -2.44 -10.03
C LEU A 88 1.51 -2.55 -8.96
N PHE A 89 1.89 -2.71 -7.69
CA PHE A 89 0.96 -2.74 -6.57
C PHE A 89 0.15 -1.45 -6.45
N PHE A 90 0.82 -0.30 -6.54
CA PHE A 90 0.14 1.00 -6.49
C PHE A 90 -0.84 1.16 -7.66
N GLY A 91 -0.43 0.83 -8.88
CA GLY A 91 -1.29 0.90 -10.07
C GLY A 91 -2.52 0.01 -9.98
N ALA A 92 -2.35 -1.23 -9.52
CA ALA A 92 -3.46 -2.18 -9.35
C ALA A 92 -4.48 -1.71 -8.29
N GLY A 93 -4.02 -1.07 -7.21
CA GLY A 93 -4.89 -0.54 -6.16
C GLY A 93 -5.51 0.82 -6.49
N LEU A 94 -4.82 1.65 -7.29
CA LEU A 94 -5.19 3.04 -7.53
C LEU A 94 -6.58 3.17 -8.15
N ASP A 95 -6.86 2.45 -9.23
CA ASP A 95 -8.11 2.61 -9.98
C ASP A 95 -9.34 2.27 -9.11
N THR A 96 -9.24 1.23 -8.29
CA THR A 96 -10.30 0.80 -7.36
C THR A 96 -10.50 1.83 -6.27
N VAL A 97 -9.42 2.27 -5.61
CA VAL A 97 -9.47 3.25 -4.52
C VAL A 97 -9.94 4.61 -5.02
N GLN A 98 -9.47 5.06 -6.18
CA GLN A 98 -9.91 6.32 -6.80
C GLN A 98 -11.41 6.29 -7.07
N THR A 99 -11.93 5.19 -7.61
CA THR A 99 -13.36 5.02 -7.87
C THR A 99 -14.17 5.08 -6.58
N ALA A 100 -13.75 4.34 -5.55
CA ALA A 100 -14.41 4.34 -4.24
C ALA A 100 -14.43 5.73 -3.60
N LEU A 101 -13.30 6.44 -3.61
CA LEU A 101 -13.19 7.80 -3.07
C LEU A 101 -14.05 8.80 -3.87
N THR A 102 -14.09 8.67 -5.20
CA THR A 102 -14.92 9.53 -6.06
C THR A 102 -16.40 9.32 -5.74
N PHE A 103 -16.83 8.07 -5.56
CA PHE A 103 -18.20 7.74 -5.20
C PHE A 103 -18.56 8.26 -3.80
N ALA A 104 -17.72 8.00 -2.80
CA ALA A 104 -17.93 8.50 -1.44
C ALA A 104 -18.01 10.04 -1.41
N ALA A 105 -17.11 10.73 -2.10
CA ALA A 105 -17.13 12.19 -2.20
C ALA A 105 -18.39 12.71 -2.91
N TYR A 106 -18.85 12.02 -3.95
CA TYR A 106 -20.08 12.36 -4.65
C TYR A 106 -21.31 12.20 -3.74
N GLU A 107 -21.44 11.07 -3.04
CA GLU A 107 -22.55 10.84 -2.11
C GLU A 107 -22.58 11.88 -0.98
N LEU A 108 -21.41 12.24 -0.43
CA LEU A 108 -21.32 13.30 0.58
C LEU A 108 -21.69 14.68 0.04
N ALA A 109 -21.35 14.99 -1.21
CA ALA A 109 -21.69 16.28 -1.82
C ALA A 109 -23.19 16.43 -2.10
N VAL A 110 -23.89 15.33 -2.39
CA VAL A 110 -25.33 15.31 -2.67
C VAL A 110 -26.17 15.22 -1.39
N ASN A 111 -25.64 14.57 -0.35
CA ASN A 111 -26.33 14.36 0.93
C ASN A 111 -25.68 15.19 2.05
N GLN A 112 -26.04 16.47 2.15
CA GLN A 112 -25.44 17.39 3.13
C GLN A 112 -25.67 16.99 4.59
N ASP A 113 -26.79 16.34 4.88
CA ASP A 113 -27.12 15.81 6.22
C ASP A 113 -26.17 14.68 6.64
N VAL A 114 -25.83 13.79 5.71
CA VAL A 114 -24.81 12.74 5.92
C VAL A 114 -23.44 13.37 6.11
N GLN A 115 -23.10 14.38 5.30
CA GLN A 115 -21.83 15.09 5.41
C GLN A 115 -21.66 15.81 6.75
N GLU A 116 -22.70 16.51 7.21
CA GLU A 116 -22.69 17.22 8.50
C GLU A 116 -22.55 16.23 9.66
N ARG A 117 -23.30 15.13 9.63
CA ARG A 117 -23.18 14.07 10.64
C ARG A 117 -21.80 13.42 10.66
N LEU A 118 -21.17 13.22 9.50
CA LEU A 118 -19.81 12.70 9.42
C LEU A 118 -18.80 13.71 10.01
N ALA A 119 -18.96 15.00 9.71
CA ALA A 119 -18.12 16.04 10.28
C ALA A 119 -18.25 16.12 11.81
N ASP A 120 -19.46 15.98 12.33
CA ASP A 120 -19.74 15.94 13.77
C ASP A 120 -19.06 14.74 14.48
N GLU A 121 -18.79 13.64 13.77
CA GLU A 121 -17.99 12.53 14.30
C GLU A 121 -16.47 12.81 14.20
N VAL A 122 -16.01 13.25 13.02
CA VAL A 122 -14.58 13.36 12.71
C VAL A 122 -13.91 14.52 13.46
N VAL A 123 -14.56 15.69 13.53
CA VAL A 123 -13.96 16.90 14.11
C VAL A 123 -13.61 16.71 15.60
N PRO A 124 -14.51 16.20 16.47
CA PRO A 124 -14.18 15.99 17.87
C PRO A 124 -13.05 14.97 18.10
N ILE A 125 -13.00 13.90 17.29
CA ILE A 125 -11.94 12.89 17.39
C ILE A 125 -10.59 13.51 17.00
N MET A 126 -10.57 14.33 15.95
CA MET A 126 -9.38 15.09 15.55
C MET A 126 -8.91 16.05 16.64
N GLU A 127 -9.83 16.80 17.26
CA GLU A 127 -9.51 17.73 18.34
C GLU A 127 -8.97 17.00 19.59
N LYS A 128 -9.60 15.87 19.97
CA LYS A 128 -9.18 15.00 21.08
C LYS A 128 -7.74 14.49 20.91
N ASN A 129 -7.31 14.26 19.68
CA ASN A 129 -5.98 13.72 19.36
C ASN A 129 -4.97 14.78 18.96
N ASN A 130 -5.18 16.07 19.32
CA ASN A 130 -4.29 17.18 18.98
C ASN A 130 -4.04 17.32 17.47
N GLY A 131 -5.04 16.98 16.64
CA GLY A 131 -4.94 16.95 15.18
C GLY A 131 -4.22 15.72 14.62
N GLY A 132 -3.87 14.74 15.46
CA GLY A 132 -3.27 13.48 15.07
C GLY A 132 -4.30 12.46 14.60
N LEU A 133 -4.14 11.97 13.37
CA LEU A 133 -4.81 10.77 12.87
C LEU A 133 -3.94 9.55 13.17
N THR A 134 -4.25 8.81 14.22
CA THR A 134 -3.69 7.48 14.47
C THR A 134 -4.61 6.38 13.93
N TYR A 135 -4.09 5.16 13.83
CA TYR A 135 -4.90 4.01 13.42
C TYR A 135 -6.09 3.80 14.36
N GLU A 136 -5.87 3.93 15.66
CA GLU A 136 -6.90 3.83 16.69
C GLU A 136 -7.97 4.91 16.50
N SER A 137 -7.56 6.14 16.20
CA SER A 137 -8.50 7.24 15.99
C SER A 137 -9.42 7.04 14.78
N VAL A 138 -8.91 6.47 13.69
CA VAL A 138 -9.73 6.13 12.51
C VAL A 138 -10.69 5.00 12.85
N ASN A 139 -10.23 4.01 13.62
CA ASN A 139 -11.05 2.89 14.06
C ASN A 139 -12.15 3.30 15.07
N GLU A 140 -12.02 4.46 15.72
CA GLU A 140 -13.08 5.07 16.55
C GLU A 140 -14.21 5.72 15.71
N MET A 141 -13.99 5.99 14.41
CA MET A 141 -14.94 6.67 13.51
C MET A 141 -15.90 5.66 12.85
N GLN A 142 -16.96 5.28 13.56
CA GLN A 142 -17.93 4.28 13.08
C GLN A 142 -18.80 4.80 11.93
N TYR A 143 -19.16 6.08 11.94
CA TYR A 143 -19.95 6.68 10.88
C TYR A 143 -19.13 6.84 9.60
N LEU A 144 -17.84 7.16 9.71
CA LEU A 144 -16.91 7.11 8.57
C LEU A 144 -16.89 5.73 7.91
N ASP A 145 -16.81 4.64 8.70
CA ASP A 145 -16.81 3.27 8.16
C ASP A 145 -18.13 2.94 7.43
N MET A 146 -19.27 3.38 7.96
CA MET A 146 -20.56 3.20 7.28
C MET A 146 -20.63 3.95 5.93
N VAL A 147 -20.14 5.19 5.89
CA VAL A 147 -20.10 6.01 4.67
C VAL A 147 -19.18 5.36 3.61
N VAL A 148 -18.00 4.89 4.01
CA VAL A 148 -17.05 4.25 3.09
C VAL A 148 -17.55 2.89 2.61
N SER A 149 -18.22 2.13 3.48
CA SER A 149 -18.79 0.82 3.17
C SER A 149 -20.09 0.89 2.35
N GLY A 150 -20.66 2.10 2.16
CA GLY A 150 -21.94 2.28 1.47
C GLY A 150 -23.13 1.65 2.21
N GLN A 151 -23.02 1.48 3.53
CA GLN A 151 -24.12 0.98 4.35
C GLN A 151 -24.99 2.18 4.76
N HIS A 152 -26.17 2.26 4.14
CA HIS A 152 -27.24 3.22 4.46
C HIS A 152 -28.10 2.74 5.63
#